data_AF-A0A5R2MWA9-F1
#
_entry.id   AF-A0A5R2MWA9-F1
#
_cell.length_a   1.000
_cell.length_b   1.000
_cell.length_c   1.000
_cell.angle_alpha   90.00
_cell.angle_beta   90.00
_cell.angle_gamma   90.00
#
_symmetry.space_group_name_H-M   'P 1'
#
loop_
_entity.id
_entity.type
_entity.pdbx_description
1 polymer ?
#
loop_
_entity_poly.entity_id
_entity_poly.type
_entity_poly.pdbx_seq_one_letter_code
_entity_poly.pdbx_strand_id
1 'polypeptide(L)' 'MAQTSTAETNSELIGSHHGQVSAGDIAVGVIVGRTSEFFDFFVYAIASVIVFPKLVFPTHDPLVGTLYSFAIFALAFIA' A
#
# COMPACT_ATOMS: atom_id res chain seq x y z
N MET A 1 -10.10 -19.82 -55.21
CA MET A 1 -10.11 -20.42 -53.86
C MET A 1 -9.51 -19.36 -52.92
N ALA A 2 -10.35 -18.50 -52.35
CA ALA A 2 -9.92 -17.32 -51.61
C ALA A 2 -9.81 -17.64 -50.12
N GLN A 3 -8.58 -17.72 -49.61
CA GLN A 3 -8.24 -17.76 -48.19
C GLN A 3 -8.23 -16.33 -47.62
N THR A 4 -9.40 -15.74 -47.35
CA THR A 4 -9.49 -14.50 -46.55
C THR A 4 -10.87 -14.43 -45.87
N SER A 5 -11.16 -15.29 -44.90
CA SER A 5 -12.43 -15.21 -44.15
C SER A 5 -12.36 -15.67 -42.69
N THR A 6 -11.17 -15.99 -42.16
CA THR A 6 -11.03 -16.53 -40.79
C THR A 6 -10.28 -15.58 -39.84
N ALA A 7 -9.60 -14.54 -40.37
CA ALA A 7 -8.83 -13.59 -39.55
C ALA A 7 -9.64 -12.38 -39.07
N GLU A 8 -10.65 -11.94 -39.83
CA GLU A 8 -11.40 -10.71 -39.52
C GLU A 8 -12.53 -10.96 -38.49
N THR A 9 -13.22 -12.11 -38.58
CA THR A 9 -14.26 -12.51 -37.63
C THR A 9 -13.73 -12.72 -36.20
N ASN A 10 -12.47 -13.14 -36.05
CA ASN A 10 -11.83 -13.32 -34.75
C ASN A 10 -11.31 -12.02 -34.13
N SER A 11 -11.13 -10.96 -34.94
CA SER A 11 -10.72 -9.64 -34.41
C SER A 11 -11.89 -8.89 -33.78
N GLU A 12 -13.11 -9.09 -34.29
CA GLU A 12 -14.34 -8.53 -33.68
C GLU A 12 -14.68 -9.17 -32.32
N LEU A 13 -14.37 -10.46 -32.13
CA LEU A 13 -14.58 -11.18 -30.86
C LEU A 13 -13.60 -10.79 -29.75
N ILE A 14 -12.42 -10.26 -30.10
CA ILE A 14 -11.37 -9.85 -29.15
C ILE A 14 -11.50 -8.36 -28.75
N GLY A 15 -12.28 -7.57 -29.49
CA GLY A 15 -12.43 -6.12 -29.26
C GLY A 15 -13.43 -5.69 -28.17
N SER A 16 -14.26 -6.60 -27.66
CA SER A 16 -15.49 -6.23 -26.91
C SER A 16 -15.41 -6.35 -25.38
N HIS A 17 -14.22 -6.25 -24.78
CA HIS A 17 -14.04 -6.34 -23.31
C HIS A 17 -13.32 -5.13 -22.69
N HIS A 18 -13.44 -3.94 -23.30
CA HIS A 18 -13.08 -2.68 -22.65
C HIS A 18 -14.24 -2.24 -21.74
N GLY A 19 -14.34 -2.86 -20.55
CA GLY A 19 -15.17 -2.32 -19.48
C GLY A 19 -14.74 -0.87 -19.22
N GLN A 20 -15.66 0.09 -19.38
CA GLN A 20 -15.35 1.50 -19.16
C GLN A 20 -14.87 1.69 -17.72
N VAL A 21 -13.58 2.00 -17.55
CA VAL A 21 -13.00 2.28 -16.23
C VAL A 21 -13.64 3.56 -15.71
N SER A 22 -14.43 3.44 -14.64
CA SER A 22 -15.10 4.57 -14.04
C SER A 22 -14.08 5.45 -13.31
N ALA A 23 -14.37 6.75 -13.18
CA ALA A 23 -13.58 7.64 -12.33
C ALA A 23 -13.46 7.10 -10.88
N GLY A 24 -14.45 6.33 -10.41
CA GLY A 24 -14.40 5.66 -9.11
C GLY A 24 -13.29 4.60 -9.02
N ASP A 25 -13.11 3.79 -10.07
CA ASP A 25 -12.08 2.74 -10.10
C ASP A 25 -10.67 3.35 -10.08
N ILE A 26 -10.50 4.47 -10.79
CA ILE A 26 -9.26 5.25 -10.80
C ILE A 26 -9.01 5.86 -9.42
N ALA A 27 -10.03 6.47 -8.80
CA ALA A 27 -9.90 7.10 -7.48
C ALA A 27 -9.49 6.09 -6.41
N VAL A 28 -10.09 4.89 -6.39
CA VAL A 28 -9.71 3.81 -5.48
C VAL A 28 -8.27 3.37 -5.73
N GLY A 29 -7.88 3.18 -6.99
CA GLY A 29 -6.49 2.82 -7.34
C GLY A 29 -5.46 3.85 -6.86
N VAL A 30 -5.76 5.15 -7.00
CA VAL A 30 -4.87 6.22 -6.53
C VAL A 30 -4.77 6.25 -5.00
N ILE A 31 -5.88 6.10 -4.28
CA ILE A 31 -5.87 6.09 -2.81
C ILE A 31 -5.06 4.90 -2.28
N VAL A 32 -5.27 3.71 -2.86
CA VAL A 32 -4.53 2.50 -2.50
C VAL A 32 -3.04 2.66 -2.83
N GLY A 33 -2.71 3.18 -4.01
CA GLY A 33 -1.32 3.43 -4.44
C GLY A 33 -0.60 4.37 -3.47
N ARG A 34 -1.17 5.55 -3.20
CA ARG A 34 -0.58 6.51 -2.26
C ARG A 34 -0.49 5.98 -0.83
N THR A 35 -1.48 5.20 -0.38
CA THR A 35 -1.41 4.58 0.96
C THR A 35 -0.34 3.50 1.01
N SER A 36 -0.13 2.75 -0.07
CA SER A 36 0.88 1.70 -0.15
C SER A 36 2.31 2.22 -0.06
N GLU A 37 2.57 3.44 -0.56
CA GLU A 37 3.87 4.12 -0.43
C GLU A 37 4.27 4.37 1.03
N PHE A 38 3.29 4.53 1.92
CA PHE A 38 3.51 4.77 3.36
C PHE A 38 3.23 3.54 4.23
N PHE A 39 3.02 2.36 3.62
CA PHE A 39 2.66 1.15 4.36
C PHE A 39 3.80 0.64 5.24
N ASP A 40 5.04 0.84 4.80
CA ASP A 40 6.24 0.52 5.58
C ASP A 40 6.30 1.31 6.90
N PHE A 41 5.90 2.57 6.92
CA PHE A 41 5.80 3.38 8.14
C PHE A 41 4.78 2.82 9.12
N PHE A 42 3.68 2.27 8.65
CA PHE A 42 2.71 1.60 9.52
C PHE A 42 3.33 0.37 10.20
N VAL A 43 4.02 -0.48 9.43
CA VAL A 43 4.71 -1.65 9.98
C VAL A 43 5.83 -1.22 10.95
N TYR A 44 6.58 -0.19 10.60
CA TYR A 44 7.63 0.38 11.44
C TYR A 44 7.08 0.97 12.74
N ALA A 45 5.89 1.57 12.72
CA ALA A 45 5.21 2.05 13.91
C ALA A 45 4.98 0.90 14.91
N ILE A 46 4.40 -0.20 14.44
CA ILE A 46 4.13 -1.39 15.26
C ILE A 46 5.44 -1.96 15.80
N ALA A 47 6.45 -2.11 14.93
CA ALA A 47 7.76 -2.62 15.33
C ALA A 47 8.41 -1.74 16.41
N SER A 48 8.38 -0.42 16.25
CA SER A 48 8.95 0.54 17.21
C SER A 48 8.32 0.38 18.59
N VAL A 49 7.00 0.27 18.68
CA VAL A 49 6.27 0.13 19.95
C VAL A 49 6.51 -1.22 20.62
N ILE A 50 6.80 -2.27 19.87
CA ILE A 50 7.10 -3.60 20.41
C ILE A 50 8.57 -3.73 20.82
N VAL A 51 9.48 -3.18 20.02
CA VAL A 51 10.92 -3.44 20.11
C VAL A 51 11.64 -2.41 20.98
N PHE A 52 11.36 -1.12 20.82
CA PHE A 52 12.10 -0.06 21.52
C PHE A 52 11.93 -0.07 23.04
N PRO A 53 10.76 -0.41 23.64
CA PRO A 53 10.67 -0.48 25.11
C PRO A 53 11.64 -1.50 25.70
N LYS A 54 11.93 -2.58 24.95
CA LYS A 54 12.82 -3.66 25.37
C LYS A 54 14.29 -3.37 25.07
N LEU A 55 14.59 -2.80 23.90
CA LEU A 55 15.97 -2.61 23.44
C LEU A 55 16.56 -1.23 23.79
N VAL A 56 15.75 -0.18 23.74
CA VAL A 56 16.20 1.21 23.93
C VAL A 56 15.95 1.68 25.37
N PHE A 57 14.85 1.21 25.98
CA PHE A 57 14.43 1.62 27.33
C PHE A 57 14.36 0.46 28.36
N PRO A 58 15.35 -0.45 28.44
CA PRO A 58 15.25 -1.68 29.25
C PRO A 58 15.16 -1.44 30.76
N THR A 59 15.63 -0.29 31.25
CA THR A 59 15.66 0.05 32.69
C THR A 59 14.44 0.84 33.15
N HIS A 60 13.56 1.23 32.22
CA HIS A 60 12.39 2.05 32.51
C HIS A 60 11.17 1.17 32.79
N ASP A 61 10.17 1.77 33.45
CA ASP A 61 8.87 1.13 33.58
C ASP A 61 8.30 0.79 32.18
N PRO A 62 7.72 -0.41 31.97
CA PRO A 62 7.25 -0.84 30.66
C PRO A 62 6.24 0.12 30.00
N LEU A 63 5.38 0.78 30.79
CA LEU A 63 4.43 1.76 30.28
C LEU A 63 5.17 3.00 29.76
N VAL A 64 6.11 3.51 30.53
CA VAL A 64 6.91 4.69 30.19
C VAL A 64 7.77 4.42 28.95
N GLY A 65 8.43 3.26 28.88
CA GLY A 65 9.21 2.85 27.70
C GLY A 65 8.37 2.76 26.43
N THR A 66 7.11 2.32 26.55
CA THR A 66 6.15 2.29 25.43
C THR A 66 5.78 3.71 24.97
N LEU A 67 5.48 4.61 25.89
CA LEU A 67 5.18 6.02 25.56
C LEU A 67 6.36 6.72 24.88
N TYR A 68 7.59 6.47 25.34
CA TYR A 68 8.79 7.00 24.69
C TYR A 68 9.00 6.42 23.29
N SER A 69 8.63 5.17 23.06
CA SER A 69 8.71 4.54 21.75
C SER A 69 7.75 5.19 20.75
N PHE A 70 6.53 5.54 21.19
CA PHE A 70 5.61 6.37 20.40
C PHE A 70 6.17 7.78 20.13
N ALA A 71 6.78 8.41 21.13
CA ALA A 71 7.38 9.73 20.96
C ALA A 71 8.52 9.73 19.93
N ILE A 72 9.41 8.73 19.97
CA ILE A 72 10.48 8.56 18.97
C ILE A 72 9.89 8.30 17.58
N PHE A 73 8.89 7.42 17.47
CA PHE A 73 8.23 7.17 16.18
C PHE A 73 7.63 8.46 15.59
N ALA A 74 7.02 9.32 16.41
CA ALA A 74 6.47 10.59 15.95
C ALA A 74 7.54 11.54 15.35
N LEU A 75 8.79 11.48 15.83
CA LEU A 75 9.89 12.28 15.27
C LEU A 75 10.22 11.91 13.82
N ALA A 76 9.92 10.69 13.39
CA ALA A 76 10.17 10.23 12.00
C ALA A 76 9.34 11.00 10.95
N PHE A 77 8.28 11.69 11.37
CA PHE A 77 7.41 12.50 10.50
C PHE A 77 7.72 13.99 10.52
N ILE A 78 8.68 14.42 11.35
CA ILE A 78 9.09 15.83 11.48
C ILE A 78 10.26 16.17 10.53
N ALA A 79 11.00 15.16 10.07
CA ALA A 79 12.20 15.30 9.24
C ALA A 79 11.93 15.83 7.82
#